data_AF-R4MEA1-F1
#
_entry.id   AF-R4MEA1-F1
#
_cell.length_a   1.000
_cell.length_b   1.000
_cell.length_c   1.000
_cell.angle_alpha   90.00
_cell.angle_beta   90.00
_cell.angle_gamma   90.00
#
_symmetry.space_group_name_H-M   'P 1'
#
loop_
_entity.id
_entity.type
_entity.pdbx_description
1 polymer ?
#
loop_
_entity_poly.entity_id
_entity_poly.type
_entity_poly.pdbx_seq_one_letter_code
_entity_poly.pdbx_strand_id
1 'polypeptide(L)'
;MPQAFFTDPEAAAVGLTADQAAQAGHRIKAIDVEIGDVVMGAKLFADGYTGRARMVVDVDRGHLLGVTMVGPGAAELLHSATVAVAGQVPIDRLWHAVPCFPTISELWLRLLESYRDFVLPAGIANPPPRR
;
A
#
# COMPACT_ATOMS: atom_id res chain seq x y z
N MET A 1 3.20 15.88 -3.08
CA MET A 1 1.89 16.42 -2.68
C MET A 1 0.85 15.32 -2.89
N PRO A 2 -0.06 15.09 -1.94
CA PRO A 2 -1.16 14.14 -2.13
C PRO A 2 -2.21 14.70 -3.10
N GLN A 3 -2.88 13.80 -3.82
CA GLN A 3 -3.94 14.09 -4.79
C GLN A 3 -5.13 13.17 -4.51
N ALA A 4 -6.34 13.74 -4.52
CA ALA A 4 -7.59 13.01 -4.38
C ALA A 4 -8.55 13.43 -5.50
N PHE A 5 -9.28 12.45 -6.01
CA PHE A 5 -10.32 12.61 -7.03
C PHE A 5 -11.57 11.91 -6.52
N PHE A 6 -12.61 12.69 -6.23
CA PHE A 6 -13.87 12.21 -5.65
C PHE A 6 -14.86 11.74 -6.72
N THR A 7 -14.35 11.02 -7.72
CA THR A 7 -15.16 10.31 -8.72
C THR A 7 -15.78 9.06 -8.11
N ASP A 8 -16.60 8.35 -8.89
CA ASP A 8 -17.11 7.03 -8.51
C ASP A 8 -16.56 5.97 -9.49
N PRO A 9 -15.61 5.10 -9.08
CA PRO A 9 -14.97 5.07 -7.76
C PRO A 9 -13.97 6.22 -7.54
N GLU A 10 -13.63 6.48 -6.27
CA GLU A 10 -12.60 7.47 -5.89
C GLU A 10 -11.22 7.05 -6.39
N ALA A 11 -10.35 8.02 -6.63
CA ALA A 11 -8.93 7.78 -6.85
C ALA A 11 -8.07 8.68 -5.96
N ALA A 12 -6.97 8.15 -5.45
CA ALA A 12 -6.06 8.86 -4.57
C ALA A 12 -4.60 8.47 -4.86
N ALA A 13 -3.69 9.43 -4.78
CA ALA A 13 -2.28 9.19 -5.01
C ALA A 13 -1.37 10.12 -4.20
N VAL A 14 -0.19 9.64 -3.83
CA VAL A 14 0.87 10.46 -3.24
C VAL A 14 2.23 9.90 -3.64
N GLY A 15 3.20 10.78 -3.84
CA GLY A 15 4.58 10.41 -4.17
C GLY A 15 4.79 10.07 -5.65
N LEU A 16 5.79 9.26 -5.94
CA LEU A 16 6.18 8.88 -7.30
C LEU A 16 5.38 7.66 -7.79
N THR A 17 5.00 7.69 -9.07
CA THR A 17 4.61 6.47 -9.78
C THR A 17 5.83 5.58 -10.02
N ALA A 18 5.59 4.31 -10.38
CA ALA A 18 6.67 3.38 -10.71
C ALA A 18 7.55 3.91 -11.85
N ASP A 19 6.94 4.45 -12.91
CA ASP A 19 7.66 5.01 -14.05
C ASP A 19 8.47 6.25 -13.67
N GLN A 20 7.90 7.16 -12.87
CA GLN A 20 8.61 8.34 -12.38
C GLN A 20 9.81 7.95 -11.50
N ALA A 21 9.63 6.97 -10.62
CA ALA A 21 10.71 6.49 -9.75
C ALA A 21 11.82 5.80 -10.54
N ALA A 22 11.47 4.98 -11.53
CA ALA A 22 12.44 4.35 -12.43
C ALA A 22 13.22 5.38 -13.26
N GLN A 23 12.53 6.39 -13.83
CA GLN A 23 13.16 7.49 -14.57
C GLN A 23 14.07 8.35 -13.69
N ALA A 24 13.74 8.50 -12.41
CA ALA A 24 14.58 9.17 -11.42
C ALA A 24 15.77 8.31 -10.93
N GLY A 25 15.92 7.07 -11.42
CA GLY A 25 17.06 6.20 -11.13
C GLY A 25 16.93 5.37 -9.85
N HIS A 26 15.73 5.30 -9.25
CA HIS A 26 15.50 4.44 -8.09
C HIS A 26 15.44 2.97 -8.49
N ARG A 27 16.05 2.09 -7.70
CA ARG A 27 15.76 0.66 -7.75
C ARG A 27 14.46 0.40 -7.01
N ILE A 28 13.39 0.09 -7.75
CA ILE A 28 12.06 -0.02 -7.17
C ILE A 28 11.48 -1.43 -7.17
N LYS A 29 10.53 -1.63 -6.26
CA LYS A 29 9.50 -2.68 -6.36
C LYS A 29 8.12 -2.03 -6.39
N ALA A 30 7.32 -2.39 -7.38
CA ALA A 30 5.91 -2.03 -7.43
C ALA A 30 5.08 -3.24 -6.99
N ILE A 31 4.18 -3.02 -6.03
CA ILE A 31 3.30 -4.06 -5.47
C ILE A 31 1.87 -3.64 -5.73
N ASP A 32 1.13 -4.49 -6.43
CA ASP A 32 -0.27 -4.28 -6.77
C ASP A 32 -1.16 -5.23 -5.98
N VAL A 33 -2.35 -4.73 -5.61
CA VAL A 33 -3.33 -5.52 -4.87
C VAL A 33 -4.72 -5.17 -5.37
N GLU A 34 -5.50 -6.20 -5.72
CA GLU A 34 -6.93 -6.08 -6.01
C GLU A 34 -7.70 -6.05 -4.68
N ILE A 35 -8.14 -4.85 -4.28
CA ILE A 35 -8.65 -4.58 -2.93
C ILE A 35 -9.89 -5.44 -2.63
N GLY A 36 -10.82 -5.52 -3.58
CA GLY A 36 -12.08 -6.27 -3.42
C GLY A 36 -11.88 -7.77 -3.17
N ASP A 37 -10.76 -8.33 -3.63
CA ASP A 37 -10.48 -9.76 -3.55
C ASP A 37 -9.86 -10.13 -2.20
N VAL A 38 -8.93 -9.30 -1.69
CA VAL A 38 -8.07 -9.69 -0.56
C VAL A 38 -8.30 -8.89 0.73
N VAL A 39 -9.03 -7.78 0.68
CA VAL A 39 -9.32 -6.93 1.86
C VAL A 39 -10.70 -7.25 2.40
N MET A 40 -10.77 -7.79 3.63
CA MET A 40 -12.06 -8.22 4.18
C MET A 40 -12.96 -7.05 4.54
N GLY A 41 -12.41 -5.99 5.15
CA GLY A 41 -13.16 -4.77 5.42
C GLY A 41 -13.75 -4.09 4.17
N ALA A 42 -13.18 -4.31 2.97
CA ALA A 42 -13.72 -3.75 1.74
C ALA A 42 -15.12 -4.31 1.41
N LYS A 43 -15.36 -5.60 1.69
CA LYS A 43 -16.66 -6.26 1.47
C LYS A 43 -17.75 -5.74 2.42
N LEU A 44 -17.38 -5.17 3.55
CA LEU A 44 -18.30 -4.53 4.50
C LEU A 44 -18.43 -3.03 4.26
N PHE A 45 -17.49 -2.43 3.52
CA PHE A 45 -17.48 -1.01 3.22
C PHE A 45 -18.46 -0.66 2.09
N ALA A 46 -18.50 -1.48 1.04
CA ALA A 46 -19.43 -1.31 -0.08
C ALA A 46 -19.82 -2.66 -0.71
N ASP A 47 -21.09 -2.79 -1.08
CA ASP A 47 -21.57 -3.95 -1.83
C ASP A 47 -20.86 -4.02 -3.20
N GLY A 48 -20.35 -5.20 -3.55
CA GLY A 48 -19.66 -5.40 -4.83
C GLY A 48 -18.40 -4.56 -4.99
N TYR A 49 -17.68 -4.25 -3.90
CA TYR A 49 -16.47 -3.43 -3.91
C TYR A 49 -15.53 -3.82 -5.06
N THR A 50 -15.18 -2.84 -5.90
CA THR A 50 -14.11 -2.94 -6.88
C THR A 50 -13.07 -1.86 -6.62
N GLY A 51 -11.80 -2.21 -6.74
CA GLY A 51 -10.73 -1.27 -6.50
C GLY A 51 -9.37 -1.95 -6.47
N ARG A 52 -8.34 -1.14 -6.68
CA ARG A 52 -6.96 -1.57 -6.80
C ARG A 52 -6.04 -0.57 -6.14
N ALA A 53 -4.98 -1.06 -5.53
CA ALA A 53 -3.91 -0.24 -5.01
C ALA A 53 -2.56 -0.66 -5.56
N ARG A 54 -1.65 0.30 -5.66
CA ARG A 54 -0.23 0.09 -5.90
C ARG A 54 0.58 0.85 -4.87
N MET A 55 1.60 0.21 -4.30
CA MET A 55 2.68 0.91 -3.63
C MET A 55 4.00 0.74 -4.37
N VAL A 56 4.85 1.77 -4.30
CA VAL A 56 6.18 1.82 -4.91
C VAL A 56 7.20 1.92 -3.78
N VAL A 57 8.08 0.94 -3.67
CA VAL A 57 9.10 0.85 -2.62
C VAL A 57 10.47 1.10 -3.23
N ASP A 58 11.30 1.94 -2.59
CA ASP A 58 12.73 2.03 -2.86
C ASP A 58 13.43 0.84 -2.19
N VAL A 59 14.05 -0.04 -2.98
CA VAL A 59 14.70 -1.26 -2.48
C VAL A 59 15.98 -0.94 -1.72
N ASP A 60 16.64 0.18 -2.05
CA ASP A 60 17.92 0.57 -1.46
C ASP A 60 17.73 1.23 -0.11
N ARG A 61 16.68 2.03 0.00
CA ARG A 61 16.36 2.79 1.22
C ARG A 61 15.32 2.12 2.10
N GLY A 62 14.56 1.16 1.57
CA GLY A 62 13.60 0.37 2.34
C GLY A 62 12.39 1.18 2.81
N HIS A 63 11.94 2.17 2.06
CA HIS A 63 10.73 2.96 2.36
C HIS A 63 9.92 3.23 1.09
N LEU A 64 8.69 3.72 1.26
CA LEU A 64 7.81 4.06 0.14
C LEU A 64 8.31 5.30 -0.61
N LEU A 65 8.19 5.26 -1.93
CA LEU A 65 8.33 6.41 -2.83
C LEU A 65 6.96 6.96 -3.25
N GLY A 66 5.95 6.12 -3.31
CA GLY A 66 4.59 6.52 -3.65
C GLY A 66 3.56 5.42 -3.49
N VAL A 67 2.29 5.84 -3.47
CA VAL A 67 1.11 4.98 -3.38
C VAL A 67 0.03 5.54 -4.30
N THR A 68 -0.69 4.66 -4.99
CA THR A 68 -1.86 4.98 -5.80
C THR A 68 -2.98 4.01 -5.45
N MET A 69 -4.20 4.52 -5.29
CA MET A 69 -5.38 3.74 -4.91
C MET A 69 -6.56 4.19 -5.75
N VAL A 70 -7.39 3.24 -6.17
CA VAL A 70 -8.68 3.48 -6.81
C VAL A 70 -9.70 2.56 -6.16
N GLY A 71 -10.84 3.08 -5.74
CA GLY A 71 -11.89 2.31 -5.08
C GLY A 71 -12.63 3.15 -4.03
N PRO A 72 -13.82 2.74 -3.58
CA PRO A 72 -14.52 3.41 -2.48
C PRO A 72 -13.60 3.58 -1.26
N GLY A 73 -13.55 4.77 -0.65
CA GLY A 73 -12.71 5.06 0.52
C GLY A 73 -11.22 5.28 0.23
N ALA A 74 -10.80 5.39 -1.04
CA ALA A 74 -9.41 5.67 -1.41
C ALA A 74 -8.93 7.03 -0.86
N ALA A 75 -9.80 8.05 -0.83
CA ALA A 75 -9.45 9.35 -0.29
C ALA A 75 -9.19 9.31 1.23
N GLU A 76 -9.91 8.48 1.97
CA GLU A 76 -9.70 8.29 3.42
C GLU A 76 -8.35 7.64 3.72
N LEU A 77 -7.92 6.70 2.88
CA LEU A 77 -6.61 6.04 3.00
C LEU A 77 -5.44 6.96 2.62
N LEU A 78 -5.67 8.01 1.82
CA LEU A 78 -4.62 8.90 1.31
C LEU A 78 -3.80 9.56 2.40
N HIS A 79 -4.41 9.91 3.54
CA HIS A 79 -3.68 10.54 4.62
C HIS A 79 -2.62 9.61 5.21
N SER A 80 -2.97 8.34 5.47
CA SER A 80 -2.02 7.34 5.95
C SER A 80 -0.87 7.10 4.95
N ALA A 81 -1.17 7.08 3.65
CA ALA A 81 -0.15 6.96 2.62
C ALA A 81 0.78 8.18 2.57
N THR A 82 0.22 9.37 2.78
CA THR A 82 0.99 10.61 2.85
C THR A 82 1.95 10.59 4.02
N VAL A 83 1.50 10.15 5.20
CA VAL A 83 2.37 10.01 6.38
C VAL A 83 3.50 9.02 6.11
N ALA A 84 3.21 7.87 5.51
CA ALA A 84 4.21 6.86 5.20
C ALA A 84 5.27 7.35 4.20
N VAL A 85 4.86 8.02 3.12
CA VAL A 85 5.77 8.55 2.09
C VAL A 85 6.54 9.78 2.59
N ALA A 86 5.86 10.76 3.19
CA ALA A 86 6.51 11.98 3.66
C ALA A 86 7.45 11.72 4.84
N GLY A 87 7.06 10.80 5.73
CA GLY A 87 7.91 10.38 6.86
C GLY A 87 9.02 9.42 6.46
N GLN A 88 9.10 9.00 5.19
CA GLN A 88 10.03 7.97 4.71
C GLN A 88 10.05 6.76 5.65
N VAL A 89 8.86 6.35 6.10
CA VAL A 89 8.72 5.34 7.15
C VAL A 89 9.34 4.03 6.63
N PRO A 90 10.35 3.49 7.33
CA PRO A 90 10.94 2.21 6.94
C PRO A 90 9.88 1.10 6.88
N ILE A 91 9.94 0.23 5.87
CA ILE A 91 8.93 -0.82 5.65
C ILE A 91 8.84 -1.78 6.86
N ASP A 92 9.97 -2.08 7.50
CA ASP A 92 10.03 -2.89 8.71
C ASP A 92 9.29 -2.23 9.89
N ARG A 93 9.34 -0.90 10.01
CA ARG A 93 8.53 -0.15 10.98
C ARG A 93 7.06 -0.07 10.57
N LEU A 94 6.78 0.16 9.29
CA LEU A 94 5.42 0.25 8.77
C LEU A 94 4.64 -1.07 8.98
N TRP A 95 5.34 -2.21 8.95
CA TRP A 95 4.79 -3.52 9.30
C TRP A 95 4.11 -3.58 10.68
N HIS A 96 4.57 -2.76 11.63
CA HIS A 96 4.02 -2.72 12.98
C HIS A 96 2.83 -1.76 13.13
N ALA A 97 2.48 -0.99 12.09
CA ALA A 97 1.27 -0.18 12.06
C ALA A 97 0.05 -1.05 11.71
N VAL A 98 -0.33 -1.92 12.65
CA VAL A 98 -1.40 -2.92 12.44
C VAL A 98 -2.75 -2.22 12.18
N PRO A 99 -3.43 -2.50 11.05
CA PRO A 99 -4.73 -1.91 10.77
C PRO A 99 -5.83 -2.53 11.63
N CYS A 100 -6.89 -1.75 11.88
CA CYS A 100 -8.09 -2.25 12.55
C CYS A 100 -8.84 -3.26 11.66
N PHE A 101 -9.49 -4.24 12.28
CA PHE A 101 -10.30 -5.25 11.60
C PHE A 101 -11.75 -5.25 12.11
N PRO A 102 -12.77 -5.30 11.23
CA PRO A 102 -12.69 -5.19 9.77
C PRO A 102 -12.69 -3.72 9.33
N THR A 103 -11.71 -3.29 8.51
CA THR A 103 -11.70 -1.93 7.92
C THR A 103 -11.00 -1.92 6.55
N ILE A 104 -11.24 -0.87 5.76
CA ILE A 104 -10.55 -0.71 4.47
C ILE A 104 -9.02 -0.52 4.63
N SER A 105 -8.58 -0.06 5.81
CA SER A 105 -7.16 0.10 6.15
C SER A 105 -6.40 -1.23 6.21
N GLU A 106 -7.10 -2.37 6.27
CA GLU A 106 -6.49 -3.71 6.07
C GLU A 106 -5.72 -3.82 4.75
N LEU A 107 -5.98 -2.94 3.76
CA LEU A 107 -5.17 -2.77 2.56
C LEU A 107 -3.66 -2.70 2.86
N TRP A 108 -3.27 -1.98 3.91
CA TRP A 108 -1.86 -1.85 4.30
C TRP A 108 -1.23 -3.20 4.63
N LEU A 109 -1.94 -4.04 5.37
CA LEU A 109 -1.46 -5.38 5.69
C LEU A 109 -1.26 -6.19 4.41
N ARG A 110 -2.22 -6.14 3.47
CA ARG A 110 -2.15 -6.91 2.21
C ARG A 110 -1.04 -6.44 1.28
N LEU A 111 -0.80 -5.13 1.18
CA LEU A 111 0.33 -4.54 0.45
C LEU A 111 1.66 -5.03 1.04
N LEU A 112 1.79 -5.02 2.36
CA LEU A 112 3.03 -5.39 3.04
C LEU A 112 3.29 -6.90 3.02
N GLU A 113 2.26 -7.74 3.18
CA GLU A 113 2.34 -9.18 2.98
C GLU A 113 2.82 -9.51 1.56
N SER A 114 2.19 -8.89 0.56
CA SER A 114 2.55 -9.08 -0.86
C SER A 114 3.99 -8.65 -1.15
N TYR A 115 4.47 -7.56 -0.53
CA TYR A 115 5.87 -7.16 -0.63
C TYR A 115 6.83 -8.19 -0.02
N ARG A 116 6.48 -8.73 1.15
CA ARG A 116 7.30 -9.72 1.87
C ARG A 116 7.39 -11.03 1.11
N ASP A 117 6.27 -11.52 0.58
CA ASP A 117 6.20 -12.77 -0.19
C ASP A 117 6.97 -12.65 -1.51
N PHE A 118 7.09 -11.44 -2.06
CA PHE A 118 7.98 -11.17 -3.20
C PHE A 118 9.48 -11.18 -2.82
N VAL A 119 9.82 -10.98 -1.55
CA VAL A 119 11.22 -10.97 -1.05
C VAL A 119 11.69 -12.36 -0.62
N LEU A 120 10.78 -13.25 -0.23
CA LEU A 120 11.11 -14.61 0.17
C LEU A 120 10.88 -15.60 -0.98
N PRO A 121 11.83 -16.47 -1.34
CA PRO A 121 11.48 -17.63 -2.16
C PRO A 121 10.41 -18.44 -1.41
N ALA A 122 9.40 -18.92 -2.13
CA ALA A 122 8.30 -19.73 -1.58
C ALA A 122 8.88 -20.88 -0.73
N GLY A 123 8.82 -20.76 0.61
CA GLY A 123 9.31 -21.81 1.51
C GLY A 123 9.95 -21.37 2.84
N ILE A 124 10.21 -20.09 3.09
CA ILE A 124 10.81 -19.66 4.37
C ILE A 124 9.78 -18.88 5.20
N ALA A 125 9.31 -19.48 6.30
CA ALA A 125 8.33 -18.90 7.21
C ALA A 125 8.84 -17.61 7.89
N ASN A 126 7.90 -16.74 8.26
CA ASN A 126 8.13 -15.44 8.89
C ASN A 126 9.08 -15.53 10.11
N PRO A 127 10.19 -14.76 10.16
CA PRO A 127 10.85 -14.47 11.43
C PRO A 127 9.86 -13.80 12.41
N PRO A 128 9.89 -14.18 13.70
CA PRO A 128 9.00 -13.63 14.71
C PRO A 128 9.23 -12.13 14.92
N PRO A 129 8.23 -11.38 15.39
CA PRO A 129 8.39 -9.96 15.71
C PRO A 129 9.51 -9.80 16.74
N ARG A 130 10.52 -8.98 16.42
CA ARG A 130 11.54 -8.60 17.41
C ARG A 130 10.89 -7.68 18.44
N ARG A 131 11.09 -8.04 19.72
CA ARG A 131 10.55 -7.36 20.90
C ARG A 131 11.00 -5.91 21.00
#